data_AF-A0A7V5PM84-F1
#
_entry.id   AF-A0A7V5PM84-F1
#
_cell.length_a   1.000
_cell.length_b   1.000
_cell.length_c   1.000
_cell.angle_alpha   90.00
_cell.angle_beta   90.00
_cell.angle_gamma   90.00
#
_symmetry.space_group_name_H-M   'P 1'
#
loop_
_entity.id
_entity.type
_entity.pdbx_description
1 polymer ?
#
loop_
_entity_poly.entity_id
_entity_poly.type
_entity_poly.pdbx_seq_one_letter_code
_entity_poly.pdbx_strand_id
1 'polypeptide(L)' 'NLKEDNHSLENFPWVIQYNKRDLPGVESIDELQKRLNFFNVPYFEAIAVRGDGVFDTLKAVINAVVKNVQNQL' A
#
# COMPACT_ATOMS: atom_id res chain seq x y z
N ASN A 1 -18.61 -0.58 -1.86
CA ASN A 1 -17.52 -1.57 -1.68
C ASN A 1 -17.15 -1.68 -0.20
N LEU A 2 -16.08 -1.08 0.37
CA LEU A 2 -15.70 -1.34 1.77
C LEU A 2 -16.81 -1.18 2.80
N LYS A 3 -17.50 -0.02 2.84
CA LYS A 3 -18.61 0.22 3.77
C LYS A 3 -19.79 -0.73 3.54
N GLU A 4 -20.05 -1.12 2.29
CA GLU A 4 -21.13 -2.07 1.95
C GLU A 4 -20.78 -3.47 2.46
N ASP A 5 -19.49 -3.82 2.50
CA ASP A 5 -18.95 -5.06 3.04
C ASP A 5 -18.62 -4.95 4.56
N ASN A 6 -19.09 -3.92 5.26
CA ASN A 6 -18.81 -3.65 6.68
C ASN A 6 -17.32 -3.48 7.05
N HIS A 7 -16.51 -3.01 6.11
CA HIS A 7 -15.10 -2.69 6.30
C HIS A 7 -14.81 -1.18 6.35
N SER A 8 -13.72 -0.83 7.04
CA SER A 8 -13.07 0.48 7.07
C SER A 8 -11.60 0.35 6.67
N LEU A 9 -10.92 1.46 6.38
CA LEU A 9 -9.48 1.42 6.10
C LEU A 9 -8.64 1.01 7.32
N GLU A 10 -9.21 1.06 8.52
CA GLU A 10 -8.55 0.65 9.77
C GLU A 10 -8.57 -0.86 9.97
N ASN A 11 -9.61 -1.53 9.44
CA ASN A 11 -9.83 -2.96 9.65
C ASN A 11 -9.64 -3.81 8.39
N PHE A 12 -9.34 -3.18 7.26
CA PHE A 12 -9.08 -3.86 6.00
C PHE A 12 -7.56 -3.93 5.74
N PRO A 13 -7.02 -5.04 5.22
CA PRO A 13 -5.61 -5.12 4.84
C PRO A 13 -5.35 -4.37 3.53
N TRP A 14 -4.49 -3.36 3.56
CA TRP A 14 -4.05 -2.62 2.37
C TRP A 14 -2.63 -2.05 2.55
N VAL A 15 -2.04 -1.61 1.45
CA VAL A 15 -0.69 -1.02 1.38
C VAL A 15 -0.70 0.17 0.41
N ILE A 16 0.30 1.04 0.49
CA ILE A 16 0.49 2.15 -0.46
C ILE A 16 1.65 1.82 -1.42
N GLN A 17 1.47 2.12 -2.71
CA GLN A 17 2.56 2.12 -3.67
C GLN A 17 2.73 3.51 -4.27
N TYR A 18 3.89 4.13 -4.03
CA TYR A 18 4.28 5.37 -4.68
C TYR A 18 4.95 5.04 -6.01
N ASN A 19 4.13 4.91 -7.05
CA ASN A 19 4.58 4.55 -8.39
C ASN A 19 5.10 5.78 -9.17
N LYS A 20 5.78 5.51 -10.30
CA LYS A 20 6.36 6.51 -11.23
C LYS A 20 7.55 7.28 -10.65
N ARG A 21 8.34 6.64 -9.78
CA ARG A 21 9.52 7.28 -9.14
C ARG A 21 10.63 7.67 -10.12
N ASP A 22 10.52 7.25 -11.38
CA ASP A 22 11.41 7.62 -12.48
C ASP A 22 11.15 9.02 -13.06
N LEU A 23 10.00 9.63 -12.79
CA LEU A 23 9.65 10.92 -13.36
C LEU A 23 10.45 12.08 -12.73
N PRO A 24 10.84 13.10 -13.51
CA PRO A 24 11.44 14.30 -12.95
C PRO A 24 10.43 15.07 -12.09
N GLY A 25 10.89 15.66 -10.99
CA GLY A 25 10.04 16.46 -10.10
C GLY A 25 9.05 15.65 -9.26
N VAL A 26 9.26 14.33 -9.11
CA VAL A 26 8.47 13.54 -8.16
C VAL A 26 8.64 14.07 -6.74
N GLU A 27 7.53 14.14 -6.03
CA GLU A 27 7.53 14.57 -4.64
C GLU A 27 8.29 13.57 -3.74
N SER A 28 8.90 14.04 -2.66
CA SER A 28 9.67 13.17 -1.77
C SER A 28 8.76 12.17 -1.06
N ILE A 29 9.31 11.01 -0.69
CA ILE A 29 8.55 9.99 0.05
C ILE A 29 8.06 10.52 1.39
N ASP A 30 8.87 11.32 2.08
CA ASP A 30 8.48 11.92 3.35
C ASP A 30 7.22 12.80 3.21
N GLU A 31 7.14 13.62 2.15
CA GLU A 31 5.97 14.45 1.90
C GLU A 31 4.75 13.62 1.45
N LEU A 32 4.96 12.62 0.60
CA LEU A 32 3.88 11.70 0.21
C LEU A 32 3.34 10.89 1.40
N GLN A 33 4.20 10.46 2.32
CA GLN A 33 3.81 9.78 3.55
C GLN A 33 2.98 10.70 4.45
N LYS A 34 3.44 11.93 4.69
CA LYS A 34 2.68 12.93 5.48
C LYS A 34 1.29 13.23 4.88
N ARG A 35 1.20 13.27 3.55
CA ARG A 35 -0.02 13.67 2.84
C ARG A 35 -1.01 12.53 2.57
N LEU A 36 -0.54 11.28 2.52
CA LEU A 36 -1.35 10.14 2.07
C LEU A 36 -1.38 8.97 3.06
N ASN A 37 -0.35 8.77 3.87
CA ASN A 37 -0.24 7.60 4.75
C ASN A 37 -0.67 7.88 6.19
N PHE A 38 -1.89 8.39 6.36
CA PHE A 38 -2.44 8.73 7.69
C PHE A 38 -2.55 7.52 8.64
N PHE A 39 -2.68 6.32 8.07
CA PHE A 39 -2.82 5.07 8.81
C PHE A 39 -1.48 4.36 9.05
N ASN A 40 -0.37 4.96 8.57
CA ASN A 40 0.96 4.37 8.65
C ASN A 40 1.02 2.92 8.15
N VAL A 41 0.31 2.62 7.05
CA VAL A 41 0.32 1.30 6.43
C VAL A 41 1.66 1.08 5.71
N PRO A 42 2.06 -0.19 5.46
CA PRO A 42 3.24 -0.48 4.67
C PRO A 42 3.18 0.23 3.32
N TYR A 43 4.32 0.77 2.90
CA TYR A 43 4.43 1.46 1.63
C TYR A 43 5.67 1.01 0.84
N PHE A 44 5.60 1.18 -0.47
CA PHE A 44 6.69 0.82 -1.39
C PHE A 44 6.84 1.88 -2.47
N GLU A 45 8.08 2.18 -2.82
CA GLU A 45 8.41 2.92 -4.02
C GLU A 45 8.38 1.99 -5.24
N ALA A 46 7.90 2.49 -6.38
CA ALA A 46 7.80 1.68 -7.58
C ALA A 46 8.05 2.45 -8.88
N ILE A 47 8.55 1.72 -9.87
CA ILE A 47 8.54 2.09 -11.29
C ILE A 47 7.90 0.92 -12.02
N ALA A 48 6.57 0.89 -12.06
CA ALA A 48 5.82 -0.28 -12.50
C ALA A 48 6.17 -0.72 -13.93
N VAL A 49 6.52 0.21 -14.81
CA VAL A 49 6.91 -0.08 -16.20
C VAL A 49 8.26 -0.82 -16.32
N ARG A 50 9.08 -0.79 -15.26
CA ARG A 50 10.33 -1.57 -15.15
C ARG A 50 10.19 -2.80 -14.26
N GLY A 51 9.07 -2.91 -13.53
CA GLY A 51 8.81 -3.95 -12.55
C GLY A 51 9.31 -3.64 -11.12
N ASP A 52 10.01 -2.52 -10.93
CA ASP A 52 10.56 -2.12 -9.63
C ASP A 52 9.43 -1.91 -8.61
N GLY A 53 9.54 -2.54 -7.43
CA GLY A 53 8.60 -2.41 -6.32
C GLY A 53 7.24 -3.11 -6.49
N VAL A 54 6.93 -3.64 -7.69
CA VAL A 54 5.64 -4.28 -7.98
C VAL A 54 5.45 -5.56 -7.16
N PHE A 55 6.45 -6.45 -7.19
CA PHE A 55 6.38 -7.72 -6.46
C PHE A 55 6.44 -7.53 -4.94
N ASP A 56 7.21 -6.56 -4.46
CA ASP A 56 7.28 -6.28 -3.02
C ASP A 56 5.95 -5.75 -2.49
N THR A 57 5.32 -4.84 -3.22
CA THR A 57 3.96 -4.36 -2.91
C THR A 57 2.96 -5.51 -2.89
N LEU A 58 2.97 -6.37 -3.92
CA LEU A 58 2.03 -7.48 -4.04
C LEU A 58 2.23 -8.50 -2.90
N LYS A 59 3.47 -8.87 -2.60
CA LYS A 59 3.78 -9.78 -1.49
C LYS A 59 3.33 -9.20 -0.16
N ALA A 60 3.55 -7.92 0.07
CA ALA A 60 3.15 -7.26 1.31
C ALA A 60 1.64 -7.30 1.52
N VAL A 61 0.83 -7.00 0.50
CA VAL A 61 -0.62 -7.04 0.64
C VAL A 61 -1.15 -8.47 0.75
N ILE A 62 -0.58 -9.45 0.03
CA ILE A 62 -0.94 -10.87 0.20
C ILE A 62 -0.68 -11.32 1.64
N ASN A 63 0.49 -11.01 2.19
CA ASN A 63 0.84 -11.37 3.56
C ASN A 63 -0.10 -10.70 4.57
N ALA A 64 -0.47 -9.43 4.35
CA ALA A 64 -1.44 -8.72 5.19
C ALA A 64 -2.83 -9.38 5.16
N VAL A 65 -3.30 -9.76 3.97
CA VAL A 65 -4.59 -10.47 3.79
C VAL A 65 -4.57 -11.83 4.49
N VAL A 66 -3.54 -12.64 4.27
CA VAL A 66 -3.41 -13.97 4.90
C VAL A 66 -3.41 -13.84 6.42
N LYS A 67 -2.62 -12.90 6.96
CA LYS A 67 -2.58 -12.63 8.41
C LYS A 67 -3.94 -12.19 8.94
N ASN A 68 -4.64 -11.32 8.21
CA ASN A 68 -5.97 -10.86 8.62
C ASN A 68 -6.97 -12.02 8.70
N VAL A 69 -7.01 -12.89 7.68
CA VAL A 69 -7.88 -14.07 7.67
C VAL A 69 -7.54 -15.04 8.81
N GLN A 70 -6.25 -15.28 9.07
CA GLN A 70 -5.81 -16.13 10.18
C GLN A 70 -6.25 -15.62 11.55
N ASN A 71 -6.26 -14.30 11.76
CA ASN A 71 -6.71 -13.69 13.02
C ASN A 71 -8.23 -13.74 13.23
N GLN A 72 -9.01 -14.06 12.19
CA GLN A 72 -10.48 -14.15 12.23
C GLN A 72 -11.00 -15.58 12.43
N LEU A 73 -10.11 -16.57 12.43
CA LEU A 73 -10.38 -17.98 12.75
C LEU A 73 -10.24 -18.23 14.26
#